data_AF-A0A8J6QR23-F1
#
_entry.id   AF-A0A8J6QR23-F1
#
_cell.length_a   1.000
_cell.length_b   1.000
_cell.length_c   1.000
_cell.angle_alpha   90.00
_cell.angle_beta   90.00
_cell.angle_gamma   90.00
#
_symmetry.space_group_name_H-M   'P 1'
#
loop_
_entity.id
_entity.type
_entity.pdbx_description
1 polymer ?
#
loop_
_entity_poly.entity_id
_entity_poly.type
_entity_poly.pdbx_seq_one_letter_code
_entity_poly.pdbx_strand_id
1 'polypeptide(L)'
;MPAAQADEDAKINARIEAWGRSCKNAVAAKYPKAAMADIRIELGATLKQSIDAGETTLKDINKDGLSYNWSFKKSSGYCNTDGSGNVTELVKQ
;
A
#
# COMPACT_ATOMS: atom_id res chain seq x y z
N MET A 1 -26.39 -3.04 -12.63
CA MET A 1 -25.21 -3.78 -13.11
C MET A 1 -24.19 -3.82 -11.97
N PRO A 2 -24.05 -4.91 -11.20
CA PRO A 2 -23.21 -4.93 -9.99
C PRO A 2 -21.89 -5.72 -10.11
N ALA A 3 -21.74 -6.60 -11.10
CA ALA A 3 -20.62 -7.56 -11.14
C ALA A 3 -19.27 -6.94 -11.55
N ALA A 4 -19.28 -5.92 -12.40
CA ALA A 4 -18.05 -5.30 -12.90
C ALA A 4 -17.33 -4.47 -11.83
N GLN A 5 -18.08 -3.83 -10.94
CA GLN A 5 -17.53 -2.98 -9.89
C GLN A 5 -16.90 -3.82 -8.77
N ALA A 6 -17.60 -4.89 -8.34
CA ALA A 6 -17.06 -5.84 -7.36
C ALA A 6 -15.79 -6.57 -7.85
N ASP A 7 -15.69 -6.88 -9.14
CA ASP A 7 -14.48 -7.48 -9.73
C ASP A 7 -13.29 -6.49 -9.73
N GLU A 8 -13.55 -5.21 -9.98
CA GLU A 8 -12.54 -4.16 -9.92
C GLU A 8 -12.08 -3.91 -8.48
N ASP A 9 -13.00 -3.80 -7.52
CA ASP A 9 -12.70 -3.67 -6.10
C ASP A 9 -11.85 -4.83 -5.58
N ALA A 10 -12.17 -6.05 -5.99
CA ALA A 10 -11.38 -7.24 -5.66
C ALA A 10 -9.95 -7.15 -6.21
N LYS A 11 -9.77 -6.67 -7.44
CA LYS A 11 -8.44 -6.45 -8.03
C LYS A 11 -7.67 -5.34 -7.33
N ILE A 12 -8.33 -4.25 -6.97
CA ILE A 12 -7.72 -3.14 -6.22
C ILE A 12 -7.24 -3.65 -4.86
N ASN A 13 -8.09 -4.36 -4.11
CA ASN A 13 -7.72 -4.95 -2.83
C ASN A 13 -6.54 -5.93 -2.97
N ALA A 14 -6.54 -6.77 -4.01
CA ALA A 14 -5.41 -7.66 -4.29
C ALA A 14 -4.09 -6.88 -4.55
N ARG A 15 -4.14 -5.74 -5.24
CA ARG A 15 -2.97 -4.86 -5.42
C ARG A 15 -2.53 -4.21 -4.11
N ILE A 16 -3.48 -3.71 -3.33
CA ILE A 16 -3.20 -3.12 -2.01
C ILE A 16 -2.45 -4.12 -1.12
N GLU A 17 -2.90 -5.37 -1.07
CA GLU A 17 -2.26 -6.42 -0.26
C GLU A 17 -0.91 -6.86 -0.82
N ALA A 18 -0.77 -6.98 -2.14
CA ALA A 18 0.48 -7.38 -2.78
C ALA A 18 1.58 -6.32 -2.57
N TRP A 19 1.28 -5.06 -2.84
CA TRP A 19 2.26 -3.98 -2.76
C TRP A 19 2.50 -3.54 -1.31
N GLY A 20 1.50 -3.67 -0.43
CA GLY A 20 1.68 -3.51 1.01
C GLY A 20 2.70 -4.52 1.58
N ARG A 21 2.73 -5.75 1.05
CA ARG A 21 3.78 -6.74 1.39
C ARG A 21 5.16 -6.31 0.90
N SER A 22 5.27 -5.69 -0.28
CA SER A 22 6.54 -5.10 -0.74
C SER A 22 7.06 -4.05 0.24
N CYS A 23 6.19 -3.12 0.66
CA CYS A 23 6.52 -2.13 1.69
C CYS A 23 6.91 -2.76 3.02
N LYS A 24 6.17 -3.78 3.47
CA LYS A 24 6.48 -4.53 4.70
C LYS A 24 7.87 -5.16 4.65
N ASN A 25 8.21 -5.78 3.52
CA ASN A 25 9.53 -6.38 3.30
C ASN A 25 10.63 -5.33 3.26
N ALA A 26 10.39 -4.17 2.62
CA ALA A 26 11.34 -3.06 2.59
C ALA A 26 11.59 -2.48 4.00
N VAL A 27 10.54 -2.34 4.82
CA VAL A 27 10.67 -1.94 6.23
C VAL A 27 11.48 -2.98 7.00
N ALA A 28 11.19 -4.28 6.85
CA ALA A 28 11.94 -5.35 7.52
C ALA A 28 13.42 -5.37 7.10
N ALA A 29 13.72 -5.12 5.83
CA ALA A 29 15.09 -5.02 5.33
C ALA A 29 15.82 -3.79 5.87
N LYS A 30 15.15 -2.64 5.95
CA LYS A 30 15.72 -1.39 6.49
C LYS A 30 15.86 -1.42 8.03
N TYR A 31 14.98 -2.16 8.70
CA TYR A 31 14.96 -2.31 10.15
C TYR A 31 15.06 -3.80 10.51
N PRO A 32 16.26 -4.39 10.57
CA PRO A 32 16.44 -5.82 10.87
C PRO A 32 15.96 -6.21 12.27
N LYS A 33 15.75 -5.24 13.17
CA LYS A 33 15.14 -5.43 14.49
C LYS A 33 13.61 -5.48 14.46
N ALA A 34 13.00 -5.21 13.31
CA ALA A 34 11.56 -5.26 13.13
C ALA A 34 11.16 -6.67 12.68
N ALA A 35 10.49 -7.40 13.58
CA ALA A 35 9.84 -8.63 13.19
C ALA A 35 8.71 -8.30 12.20
N MET A 36 8.52 -9.12 11.18
CA MET A 36 7.40 -8.92 10.25
C MET A 36 6.05 -8.85 10.97
N ALA A 37 5.87 -9.57 12.08
CA ALA A 37 4.65 -9.49 12.88
C ALA A 37 4.41 -8.10 13.50
N ASP A 38 5.47 -7.34 13.81
CA ASP A 38 5.40 -6.02 14.43
C ASP A 38 5.22 -4.87 13.42
N ILE A 39 5.49 -5.13 12.14
CA ILE A 39 5.36 -4.13 11.07
C ILE A 39 3.91 -4.07 10.62
N ARG A 40 3.29 -2.92 10.83
CA ARG A 40 1.97 -2.57 10.29
C ARG A 40 2.15 -1.73 9.05
N ILE A 41 1.44 -2.11 7.99
CA ILE A 41 1.33 -1.37 6.74
C ILE A 41 -0.14 -1.06 6.55
N GLU A 42 -0.46 0.21 6.36
CA GLU A 42 -1.82 0.70 6.14
C GLU A 42 -1.82 1.60 4.91
N LEU A 43 -2.85 1.50 4.07
CA LEU A 43 -2.96 2.40 2.93
C LEU A 43 -3.14 3.85 3.44
N GLY A 44 -2.57 4.83 2.74
CA GLY A 44 -2.80 6.23 3.06
C GLY A 44 -4.29 6.55 3.12
N ALA A 45 -4.74 7.23 4.18
CA ALA A 45 -6.16 7.46 4.43
C ALA A 45 -6.86 8.14 3.25
N THR A 46 -6.22 9.13 2.63
CA THR A 46 -6.72 9.84 1.45
C THR A 46 -6.87 8.91 0.24
N LEU A 47 -5.87 8.04 0.00
CA LEU A 47 -5.91 7.10 -1.12
C LEU A 47 -7.00 6.04 -0.92
N LYS A 48 -7.18 5.56 0.32
CA LYS A 48 -8.27 4.67 0.69
C LYS A 48 -9.63 5.32 0.41
N GLN A 49 -9.81 6.58 0.83
CA GLN A 49 -11.05 7.32 0.58
C GLN A 49 -11.33 7.48 -0.92
N SER A 50 -10.33 7.83 -1.73
CA SER A 50 -10.50 7.97 -3.18
C SER A 50 -10.81 6.64 -3.89
N ILE A 51 -10.28 5.52 -3.41
CA ILE A 51 -10.64 4.18 -3.90
C ILE A 51 -12.08 3.84 -3.51
N ASP A 52 -12.44 4.01 -2.24
CA ASP A 52 -13.80 3.74 -1.72
C ASP A 52 -14.86 4.66 -2.40
N ALA A 53 -14.46 5.85 -2.87
CA ALA A 53 -15.31 6.76 -3.65
C ALA A 53 -15.36 6.45 -5.16
N GLY A 54 -14.53 5.53 -5.66
CA GLY A 54 -14.40 5.22 -7.08
C GLY A 54 -13.65 6.28 -7.91
N GLU A 55 -12.98 7.23 -7.26
CA GLU A 55 -12.16 8.26 -7.91
C GLU A 55 -10.80 7.70 -8.34
N THR A 56 -10.24 6.77 -7.56
CA THR A 56 -9.01 6.06 -7.89
C THR A 56 -9.36 4.69 -8.46
N THR A 57 -9.11 4.51 -9.76
CA THR A 57 -9.39 3.24 -10.44
C THR A 57 -8.20 2.31 -10.38
N LEU A 58 -8.43 1.02 -10.70
CA LEU A 58 -7.34 0.06 -10.87
C LEU A 58 -6.29 0.53 -11.91
N LYS A 59 -6.71 1.28 -12.92
CA LYS A 59 -5.81 1.82 -13.95
C LYS A 59 -4.88 2.88 -13.38
N ASP A 60 -5.39 3.76 -12.53
CA ASP A 60 -4.59 4.80 -11.87
C ASP A 60 -3.59 4.16 -10.92
N ILE A 61 -4.03 3.16 -10.14
CA ILE A 61 -3.16 2.38 -9.24
C ILE A 61 -2.01 1.72 -10.01
N ASN A 62 -2.31 1.07 -11.15
CA ASN A 62 -1.28 0.44 -12.00
C ASN A 62 -0.37 1.43 -12.71
N LYS A 63 -0.69 2.73 -12.70
CA LYS A 63 0.13 3.78 -13.32
C LYS A 63 0.96 4.50 -12.29
N ASP A 64 0.31 5.02 -11.25
CA ASP A 64 0.89 5.94 -10.27
C ASP A 64 1.40 5.20 -9.03
N GLY A 65 0.90 3.98 -8.78
CA GLY A 65 1.27 3.16 -7.63
C GLY A 65 0.38 3.40 -6.41
N LEU A 66 0.87 3.04 -5.22
CA LEU A 66 0.14 3.19 -3.96
C LEU A 66 1.04 3.79 -2.89
N SER A 67 0.45 4.63 -2.05
CA SER A 67 1.08 5.19 -0.87
C SER A 67 0.58 4.51 0.40
N TYR A 68 1.52 4.06 1.21
CA TYR A 68 1.27 3.37 2.47
C TYR A 68 1.92 4.11 3.62
N ASN A 69 1.27 4.07 4.77
CA ASN A 69 1.88 4.36 6.04
C ASN A 69 2.42 3.06 6.64
N TRP A 70 3.62 3.14 7.21
CA TRP A 70 4.19 2.04 7.96
C TRP A 70 4.43 2.46 9.40
N SER A 71 4.26 1.52 10.32
CA SER A 71 4.63 1.70 11.71
C SER A 71 5.23 0.43 12.30
N PHE A 72 6.22 0.63 13.16
CA PHE A 72 6.91 -0.40 13.92
C PHE A 72 7.37 0.17 15.26
N LYS A 73 6.85 -0.38 16.37
CA LYS A 73 7.14 0.09 17.74
C LYS A 73 6.95 1.61 17.89
N LYS A 74 8.05 2.36 18.02
CA LYS A 74 8.08 3.83 18.16
C LYS A 74 8.53 4.55 16.88
N SER A 75 8.60 3.85 15.76
CA SER A 75 8.96 4.40 14.46
C SER A 75 7.77 4.28 13.52
N SER A 76 7.55 5.33 12.75
CA SER A 76 6.54 5.36 11.70
C SER A 76 7.08 6.13 10.50
N GLY A 77 6.36 6.06 9.41
CA GLY A 77 6.66 6.83 8.23
C GLY A 77 5.78 6.37 7.09
N TYR A 78 6.22 6.63 5.87
CA TYR A 78 5.51 6.25 4.67
C TYR A 78 6.39 5.46 3.71
N CYS A 79 5.72 4.67 2.88
CA CYS A 79 6.27 3.83 1.85
C CYS A 79 5.44 3.99 0.58
N ASN A 80 6.08 4.39 -0.51
CA ASN A 80 5.42 4.52 -1.80
C ASN A 80 5.87 3.39 -2.72
N THR A 81 4.93 2.85 -3.47
CA THR A 81 5.22 1.90 -4.56
C THR A 81 4.92 2.53 -5.91
N ASP A 82 5.57 2.06 -6.97
CA ASP A 82 5.19 2.36 -8.34
C ASP A 82 3.98 1.51 -8.79
N GLY A 83 3.52 1.74 -10.02
CA GLY A 83 2.44 0.97 -10.67
C GLY A 83 2.75 -0.52 -10.92
N SER A 84 3.99 -0.95 -10.66
CA SER A 84 4.40 -2.36 -10.70
C SER A 84 4.48 -2.99 -9.31
N GLY A 85 4.37 -2.20 -8.23
CA GLY A 85 4.49 -2.65 -6.85
C GLY A 85 5.91 -2.65 -6.29
N ASN A 86 6.87 -2.03 -6.99
CA ASN A 86 8.21 -1.84 -6.46
C ASN A 86 8.22 -0.65 -5.51
N VAL A 87 8.90 -0.77 -4.38
CA VAL A 87 9.05 0.33 -3.43
C VAL A 87 9.97 1.37 -4.04
N THR A 88 9.44 2.57 -4.31
CA THR A 88 10.19 3.71 -4.85
C THR A 88 10.70 4.62 -3.74
N GLU A 89 9.98 4.67 -2.62
CA GLU A 89 10.31 5.55 -1.50
C GLU A 89 9.97 4.89 -0.17
N LEU A 90 10.88 4.99 0.79
CA LEU A 90 10.68 4.50 2.15
C LEU A 90 11.30 5.46 3.16
N VAL A 91 10.47 6.30 3.75
CA VAL A 91 10.88 7.41 4.62
C VAL A 91 10.34 7.20 6.01
N LYS A 92 11.14 7.57 7.00
CA LYS A 92 10.76 7.63 8.41
C LYS A 92 10.32 9.05 8.74
N GLN A 93 9.19 9.18 9.43
CA GLN A 93 8.74 10.43 10.04
C GLN A 93 9.28 10.59 11.45
#